data_AF-A0A930P290-F1
#
_entry.id   AF-A0A930P290-F1
#
_cell.length_a   1.000
_cell.length_b   1.000
_cell.length_c   1.000
_cell.angle_alpha   90.00
_cell.angle_beta   90.00
_cell.angle_gamma   90.00
#
_symmetry.space_group_name_H-M   'P 1'
#
loop_
_entity.id
_entity.type
_entity.pdbx_description
1 polymer ?
#
loop_
_entity_poly.entity_id
_entity_poly.type
_entity_poly.pdbx_seq_one_letter_code
_entity_poly.pdbx_strand_id
1 'polypeptide(L)'
;MLRGIVVSLLCLLALPSAAQYNVKKMMEEGRRTLDQGYYVTSMQIFSRIVALKPNLYEAWYLMALSKYHLEDYKGAGDDCRRALTLQPYIADIYELYGMSNIHVERYDSAIVAFTRALDITPDNRDYWFNRAYCLYQVGDSKAALQQLDYILKRWKTFDAASQLRADIVAGRKPKQQPMKPNASHFYKLPSLRIESDDKRPLKL
;
A
#
# COMPACT_ATOMS: atom_id res chain seq x y z
N MET A 1 -20.17 -23.94 -53.78
CA MET A 1 -20.13 -24.47 -52.40
C MET A 1 -18.80 -24.21 -51.70
N LEU A 2 -17.65 -24.28 -52.40
CA LEU A 2 -16.33 -24.04 -51.82
C LEU A 2 -16.08 -22.61 -51.29
N ARG A 3 -16.62 -21.58 -51.96
CA ARG A 3 -16.45 -20.16 -51.55
C ARG A 3 -17.10 -19.82 -50.20
N GLY A 4 -18.26 -20.41 -49.88
CA GLY A 4 -18.93 -20.19 -48.60
C GLY A 4 -18.18 -20.80 -47.41
N ILE A 5 -17.56 -21.96 -47.63
CA ILE A 5 -16.74 -22.66 -46.62
C ILE A 5 -15.47 -21.86 -46.32
N VAL A 6 -14.82 -21.31 -47.36
CA VAL A 6 -13.61 -20.49 -47.18
C VAL A 6 -13.89 -19.19 -46.42
N VAL A 7 -15.02 -18.52 -46.69
CA VAL A 7 -15.44 -17.31 -45.95
C VAL A 7 -15.79 -17.65 -44.50
N SER A 8 -16.47 -18.78 -44.26
CA SER A 8 -16.80 -19.23 -42.90
C SER A 8 -15.57 -19.65 -42.10
N LEU A 9 -14.55 -20.21 -42.75
CA LEU A 9 -13.25 -20.55 -42.12
C LEU A 9 -12.43 -19.28 -41.79
N LEU A 10 -12.50 -18.26 -42.65
CA LEU A 10 -11.86 -16.95 -42.42
C LEU A 10 -12.50 -16.18 -41.26
N CYS A 11 -13.81 -16.29 -41.06
CA CYS A 11 -14.49 -15.69 -39.91
C CYS A 11 -14.17 -16.39 -38.57
N LEU A 12 -13.87 -17.70 -38.57
CA LEU A 12 -13.43 -18.43 -37.38
C LEU A 12 -12.00 -18.07 -36.95
N LEU A 13 -11.16 -17.59 -37.87
CA LEU A 13 -9.82 -17.06 -37.59
C LEU A 13 -9.81 -15.57 -37.22
N ALA A 14 -10.94 -14.88 -37.39
CA ALA A 14 -11.14 -13.48 -37.03
C ALA A 14 -11.86 -13.31 -35.69
N LEU A 15 -11.83 -14.32 -34.81
CA LEU A 15 -12.04 -14.05 -33.40
C LEU A 15 -10.95 -13.05 -33.01
N PRO A 16 -11.27 -11.85 -32.50
CA PRO A 16 -10.26 -11.03 -31.89
C PRO A 16 -9.60 -11.95 -30.87
N SER A 17 -8.29 -12.16 -31.01
CA SER A 17 -7.51 -12.69 -29.91
C SER A 17 -7.80 -11.73 -28.78
N ALA A 18 -8.79 -12.06 -27.96
CA ALA A 18 -9.09 -11.38 -26.73
C ALA A 18 -7.81 -11.64 -25.97
N ALA A 19 -6.89 -10.68 -26.06
CA ALA A 19 -5.57 -10.74 -25.50
C ALA A 19 -5.78 -11.32 -24.11
N GLN A 20 -5.30 -12.53 -23.87
CA GLN A 20 -5.27 -13.06 -22.52
C GLN A 20 -4.38 -12.06 -21.78
N TYR A 21 -5.00 -11.07 -21.14
CA TYR A 21 -4.32 -10.05 -20.39
C TYR A 21 -3.62 -10.80 -19.28
N ASN A 22 -2.34 -11.04 -19.48
CA ASN A 22 -1.57 -11.76 -18.51
C ASN A 22 -1.37 -10.81 -17.33
N VAL A 23 -2.24 -10.93 -16.33
CA VAL A 23 -2.21 -10.10 -15.11
C VAL A 23 -0.81 -10.12 -14.49
N LYS A 24 -0.08 -11.23 -14.63
CA LYS A 24 1.32 -11.29 -14.22
C LYS A 24 2.19 -10.26 -14.96
N LYS A 25 2.12 -10.22 -16.29
CA LYS A 25 2.88 -9.27 -17.12
C LYS A 25 2.49 -7.83 -16.81
N MET A 26 1.19 -7.55 -16.61
CA MET A 26 0.73 -6.21 -16.21
C MET A 26 1.23 -5.84 -14.81
N MET A 27 1.24 -6.77 -13.86
CA MET A 27 1.81 -6.53 -12.52
C MET A 27 3.31 -6.22 -12.59
N GLU A 28 4.07 -6.95 -13.41
CA GLU A 28 5.49 -6.70 -13.64
C GLU A 28 5.73 -5.32 -14.28
N GLU A 29 4.93 -4.95 -15.29
CA GLU A 29 5.00 -3.63 -15.92
C GLU A 29 4.64 -2.52 -14.94
N GLY A 30 3.53 -2.65 -14.21
CA GLY A 30 3.09 -1.68 -13.21
C GLY A 30 4.16 -1.45 -12.15
N ARG A 31 4.73 -2.52 -11.58
CA ARG A 31 5.84 -2.44 -10.61
C ARG A 31 7.06 -1.74 -11.19
N ARG A 32 7.44 -2.04 -12.43
CA ARG A 32 8.57 -1.38 -13.10
C ARG A 32 8.33 0.12 -13.28
N THR A 33 7.13 0.48 -13.76
CA THR A 33 6.79 1.90 -13.96
C THR A 33 6.72 2.67 -12.63
N LEU A 34 6.24 2.02 -11.57
CA LEU A 34 6.21 2.57 -10.21
C LEU A 34 7.63 2.83 -9.69
N ASP A 35 8.52 1.86 -9.83
CA ASP A 35 9.93 1.95 -9.41
C ASP A 35 10.69 3.05 -10.17
N GLN A 36 10.36 3.25 -11.45
CA GLN A 36 10.90 4.33 -12.29
C GLN A 36 10.29 5.71 -11.97
N GLY A 37 9.32 5.80 -11.08
CA GLY A 37 8.63 7.05 -10.73
C GLY A 37 7.55 7.49 -11.72
N TYR A 38 7.16 6.65 -12.69
CA TYR A 38 6.06 6.91 -13.60
C TYR A 38 4.70 6.61 -12.94
N TYR A 39 4.38 7.37 -11.89
CA TYR A 39 3.25 7.09 -11.00
C TYR A 39 1.88 7.13 -11.70
N VAL A 40 1.67 8.04 -12.67
CA VAL A 40 0.42 8.11 -13.45
C VAL A 40 0.22 6.82 -14.27
N THR A 41 1.26 6.39 -14.98
CA THR A 41 1.23 5.16 -15.79
C THR A 41 1.03 3.93 -14.91
N SER A 42 1.77 3.84 -13.80
CA SER A 42 1.63 2.79 -12.79
C SER A 42 0.20 2.69 -12.26
N MET A 43 -0.39 3.81 -11.84
CA MET A 43 -1.77 3.88 -11.36
C MET A 43 -2.76 3.38 -12.42
N GLN A 44 -2.59 3.77 -13.69
CA GLN A 44 -3.46 3.31 -14.78
C GLN A 44 -3.35 1.80 -15.03
N ILE A 45 -2.14 1.24 -14.94
CA ILE A 45 -1.91 -0.20 -15.07
C ILE A 45 -2.62 -0.93 -13.93
N PHE A 46 -2.42 -0.50 -12.68
CA PHE A 46 -3.08 -1.14 -11.53
C PHE A 46 -4.60 -0.98 -11.54
N SER A 47 -5.12 0.17 -12.02
CA SER A 47 -6.56 0.39 -12.24
C SER A 47 -7.17 -0.65 -13.19
N ARG A 48 -6.47 -0.96 -14.30
CA ARG A 48 -6.88 -2.05 -15.22
C ARG A 48 -6.82 -3.41 -14.55
N ILE A 49 -5.78 -3.67 -13.74
CA ILE A 49 -5.65 -4.95 -13.02
C ILE A 49 -6.78 -5.14 -12.01
N VAL A 50 -7.14 -4.13 -11.21
CA VAL A 50 -8.23 -4.26 -10.23
C VAL A 50 -9.60 -4.38 -10.90
N ALA A 51 -9.78 -3.81 -12.09
CA ALA A 51 -10.99 -4.04 -12.89
C ALA A 51 -11.11 -5.49 -13.38
N LEU A 52 -9.98 -6.13 -13.72
CA LEU A 52 -9.94 -7.54 -14.17
C LEU A 52 -9.93 -8.55 -13.01
N LYS A 53 -9.25 -8.24 -11.91
CA LYS A 53 -9.10 -9.08 -10.72
C LYS A 53 -9.30 -8.24 -9.45
N PRO A 54 -10.55 -7.92 -9.07
CA PRO A 54 -10.85 -7.03 -7.95
C PRO A 54 -10.49 -7.61 -6.57
N ASN A 55 -10.17 -8.89 -6.49
CA ASN A 55 -9.75 -9.59 -5.27
C ASN A 55 -8.22 -9.68 -5.12
N LEU A 56 -7.46 -9.05 -6.03
CA LEU A 56 -6.01 -9.01 -5.96
C LEU A 56 -5.54 -7.83 -5.10
N TYR A 57 -5.25 -8.07 -3.82
CA TYR A 57 -4.91 -7.00 -2.88
C TYR A 57 -3.63 -6.24 -3.29
N GLU A 58 -2.65 -6.92 -3.90
CA GLU A 58 -1.39 -6.30 -4.31
C GLU A 58 -1.62 -5.18 -5.33
N ALA A 59 -2.58 -5.35 -6.24
CA ALA A 59 -2.90 -4.33 -7.25
C ALA A 59 -3.53 -3.10 -6.60
N TRP A 60 -4.46 -3.29 -5.64
CA TRP A 60 -5.01 -2.19 -4.84
C TRP A 60 -3.94 -1.44 -4.06
N TYR A 61 -3.04 -2.18 -3.41
CA TYR A 61 -1.95 -1.59 -2.64
C TYR A 61 -0.96 -0.79 -3.50
N LEU A 62 -0.54 -1.33 -4.64
CA LEU A 62 0.41 -0.62 -5.52
C LEU A 62 -0.25 0.55 -6.26
N MET A 63 -1.56 0.46 -6.52
CA MET A 63 -2.36 1.61 -6.96
C MET A 63 -2.38 2.71 -5.90
N ALA A 64 -2.62 2.33 -4.63
CA ALA A 64 -2.58 3.26 -3.51
C ALA A 64 -1.21 3.95 -3.39
N LEU A 65 -0.12 3.18 -3.54
CA LEU A 65 1.23 3.74 -3.48
C LEU A 65 1.48 4.72 -4.63
N SER A 66 1.02 4.38 -5.84
CA SER A 66 1.10 5.29 -6.99
C SER A 66 0.34 6.59 -6.72
N LYS A 67 -0.88 6.52 -6.17
CA LYS A 67 -1.68 7.69 -5.78
C LYS A 67 -1.04 8.50 -4.66
N TYR A 68 -0.43 7.86 -3.68
CA TYR A 68 0.29 8.52 -2.59
C TYR A 68 1.45 9.37 -3.14
N HIS A 69 2.21 8.85 -4.10
CA HIS A 69 3.27 9.60 -4.77
C HIS A 69 2.74 10.72 -5.69
N LEU A 70 1.50 10.63 -6.14
CA LEU A 70 0.77 11.68 -6.86
C LEU A 70 0.07 12.67 -5.90
N GLU A 71 0.29 12.55 -4.59
CA GLU A 71 -0.34 13.37 -3.54
C GLU A 71 -1.87 13.23 -3.47
N ASP A 72 -2.45 12.21 -4.14
CA ASP A 72 -3.84 11.79 -3.95
C ASP A 72 -3.95 10.92 -2.68
N TYR A 73 -3.73 11.55 -1.53
CA TYR A 73 -3.72 10.86 -0.23
C TYR A 73 -5.08 10.29 0.14
N LYS A 74 -6.17 10.96 -0.25
CA LYS A 74 -7.53 10.45 -0.02
C LYS A 74 -7.76 9.17 -0.84
N GLY A 75 -7.46 9.20 -2.14
CA GLY A 75 -7.58 8.03 -3.00
C GLY A 75 -6.65 6.89 -2.60
N ALA A 76 -5.42 7.20 -2.17
CA ALA A 76 -4.50 6.22 -1.61
C ALA A 76 -5.07 5.54 -0.36
N GLY A 77 -5.64 6.31 0.57
CA GLY A 77 -6.28 5.77 1.77
C GLY A 77 -7.47 4.86 1.45
N ASP A 78 -8.27 5.20 0.45
CA ASP A 78 -9.41 4.41 0.00
C ASP A 78 -8.97 3.06 -0.61
N ASP A 79 -7.95 3.08 -1.46
CA ASP A 79 -7.38 1.87 -2.07
C ASP A 79 -6.67 0.98 -1.03
N CYS A 80 -5.95 1.57 -0.06
CA CYS A 80 -5.38 0.84 1.07
C CYS A 80 -6.44 0.09 1.87
N ARG A 81 -7.58 0.74 2.17
CA ARG A 81 -8.69 0.08 2.88
C ARG A 81 -9.25 -1.09 2.07
N ARG A 82 -9.32 -0.98 0.75
CA ARG A 82 -9.71 -2.10 -0.12
C ARG A 82 -8.69 -3.23 -0.07
N ALA A 83 -7.39 -2.92 -0.10
CA ALA A 83 -6.33 -3.92 0.04
C ALA A 83 -6.38 -4.63 1.41
N LEU A 84 -6.57 -3.89 2.51
CA LEU A 84 -6.69 -4.43 3.87
C LEU A 84 -7.92 -5.31 4.06
N THR A 85 -9.02 -5.02 3.36
CA THR A 85 -10.22 -5.88 3.36
C THR A 85 -9.92 -7.26 2.78
N LEU A 86 -9.02 -7.33 1.79
CA LEU A 86 -8.63 -8.57 1.13
C LEU A 86 -7.50 -9.30 1.86
N GLN A 87 -6.56 -8.54 2.46
CA GLN A 87 -5.42 -9.07 3.18
C GLN A 87 -5.07 -8.18 4.39
N PRO A 88 -5.56 -8.51 5.60
CA PRO A 88 -5.44 -7.66 6.78
C PRO A 88 -4.14 -7.85 7.58
N TYR A 89 -3.22 -8.72 7.14
CA TYR A 89 -2.00 -9.09 7.87
C TYR A 89 -0.70 -8.55 7.25
N ILE A 90 -0.78 -7.48 6.45
CA ILE A 90 0.40 -6.84 5.84
C ILE A 90 0.62 -5.46 6.46
N ALA A 91 1.71 -5.32 7.19
CA ALA A 91 2.06 -4.11 7.91
C ALA A 91 2.26 -2.90 6.98
N ASP A 92 2.91 -3.09 5.83
CA ASP A 92 3.19 -2.01 4.88
C ASP A 92 1.91 -1.35 4.32
N ILE A 93 0.79 -2.08 4.23
CA ILE A 93 -0.50 -1.51 3.81
C ILE A 93 -1.04 -0.58 4.92
N TYR A 94 -0.91 -0.98 6.19
CA TYR A 94 -1.27 -0.10 7.31
C TYR A 94 -0.35 1.10 7.42
N GLU A 95 0.94 0.95 7.14
CA GLU A 95 1.87 2.08 7.07
C GLU A 95 1.43 3.10 6.02
N LEU A 96 1.19 2.65 4.79
CA LEU A 96 0.73 3.54 3.72
C LEU A 96 -0.63 4.17 4.03
N TYR A 97 -1.54 3.39 4.63
CA TYR A 97 -2.83 3.89 5.10
C TYR A 97 -2.65 4.97 6.19
N GLY A 98 -1.79 4.74 7.19
CA GLY A 98 -1.50 5.67 8.26
C GLY A 98 -0.87 6.97 7.74
N MET A 99 0.12 6.85 6.84
CA MET A 99 0.76 8.00 6.20
C MET A 99 -0.20 8.81 5.33
N SER A 100 -1.06 8.14 4.56
CA SER A 100 -2.11 8.80 3.78
C SER A 100 -3.06 9.59 4.68
N ASN A 101 -3.43 9.03 5.84
CA ASN A 101 -4.27 9.71 6.81
C ASN A 101 -3.58 10.89 7.51
N ILE A 102 -2.26 10.82 7.77
CA ILE A 102 -1.51 11.97 8.30
C ILE A 102 -1.58 13.15 7.33
N HIS A 103 -1.38 12.94 6.03
CA HIS A 103 -1.41 14.03 5.04
C HIS A 103 -2.78 14.70 4.87
N VAL A 104 -3.85 13.99 5.21
CA VAL A 104 -5.21 14.57 5.25
C VAL A 104 -5.66 14.92 6.67
N GLU A 105 -4.72 15.05 7.61
CA GLU A 105 -4.91 15.45 9.01
C GLU A 105 -5.89 14.55 9.81
N ARG A 106 -6.06 13.29 9.39
CA ARG A 106 -6.89 12.28 10.07
C ARG A 106 -6.05 11.45 11.05
N TYR A 107 -5.50 12.13 12.05
CA TYR A 107 -4.54 11.52 12.99
C TYR A 107 -5.11 10.34 13.79
N ASP A 108 -6.39 10.34 14.17
CA ASP A 108 -7.03 9.20 14.84
C ASP A 108 -7.01 7.93 13.99
N SER A 109 -7.29 8.07 12.69
CA SER A 109 -7.24 6.95 11.75
C SER A 109 -5.81 6.44 11.55
N ALA A 110 -4.83 7.35 11.55
CA ALA A 110 -3.42 6.99 11.51
C ALA A 110 -2.96 6.26 12.77
N ILE A 111 -3.42 6.65 13.97
CA ILE A 111 -3.13 5.94 15.24
C ILE A 111 -3.63 4.50 15.17
N VAL A 112 -4.85 4.26 14.67
CA VAL A 112 -5.39 2.91 14.48
C VAL A 112 -4.54 2.13 13.48
N ALA A 113 -4.16 2.74 12.36
CA ALA A 113 -3.32 2.10 11.34
C ALA A 113 -1.96 1.66 11.90
N PHE A 114 -1.22 2.55 12.54
CA PHE A 114 0.09 2.21 13.12
C PHE A 114 -0.02 1.24 14.30
N THR A 115 -1.14 1.22 15.02
CA THR A 115 -1.39 0.20 16.05
C THR A 115 -1.52 -1.18 15.41
N ARG A 116 -2.31 -1.31 14.33
CA ARG A 116 -2.39 -2.57 13.57
C ARG A 116 -1.07 -2.98 12.92
N ALA A 117 -0.31 -2.02 12.41
CA ALA A 117 1.02 -2.28 11.88
C ALA A 117 1.97 -2.83 12.97
N LEU A 118 1.89 -2.30 14.18
CA LEU A 118 2.66 -2.76 15.34
C LEU A 118 2.19 -4.12 15.89
N ASP A 119 0.92 -4.47 15.76
CA ASP A 119 0.44 -5.83 16.06
C ASP A 119 1.12 -6.88 15.16
N ILE A 120 1.46 -6.52 13.92
CA ILE A 120 2.09 -7.40 12.93
C ILE A 120 3.63 -7.37 13.05
N THR A 121 4.21 -6.18 13.15
CA THR A 121 5.67 -5.97 13.26
C THR A 121 5.98 -5.10 14.49
N PRO A 122 6.02 -5.69 15.71
CA PRO A 122 6.14 -4.95 16.96
C PRO A 122 7.49 -4.25 17.13
N ASP A 123 8.51 -4.65 16.38
CA ASP A 123 9.87 -4.10 16.45
C ASP A 123 10.13 -2.97 15.45
N ASN A 124 9.15 -2.58 14.65
CA ASN A 124 9.33 -1.47 13.71
C ASN A 124 9.28 -0.12 14.44
N ARG A 125 10.45 0.45 14.72
CA ARG A 125 10.61 1.73 15.42
C ARG A 125 9.95 2.91 14.70
N ASP A 126 9.82 2.87 13.38
CA ASP A 126 9.23 3.95 12.60
C ASP A 126 7.71 3.99 12.82
N TYR A 127 7.06 2.83 12.99
CA TYR A 127 5.64 2.76 13.36
C TYR A 127 5.38 3.28 14.77
N TRP A 128 6.27 2.96 15.72
CA TRP A 128 6.23 3.55 17.05
C TRP A 128 6.37 5.07 17.00
N PHE A 129 7.33 5.59 16.22
CA PHE A 129 7.51 7.03 16.09
C PHE A 129 6.29 7.70 15.44
N ASN A 130 5.78 7.16 14.33
CA ASN A 130 4.65 7.74 13.62
C ASN A 130 3.37 7.75 14.45
N ARG A 131 3.12 6.69 15.24
CA ARG A 131 2.01 6.70 16.19
C ARG A 131 2.20 7.74 17.29
N ALA A 132 3.42 7.90 17.83
CA ALA A 132 3.71 8.93 18.84
C ALA A 132 3.51 10.35 18.29
N TYR A 133 3.92 10.58 17.04
CA TYR A 133 3.65 11.82 16.33
C TYR A 133 2.14 12.09 16.20
N CYS A 134 1.35 11.09 15.80
CA CYS A 134 -0.10 11.24 15.69
C CYS A 134 -0.77 11.49 17.05
N LEU A 135 -0.33 10.81 18.12
CA LEU A 135 -0.81 11.04 19.49
C LEU A 135 -0.60 12.49 19.93
N TYR A 136 0.57 13.07 19.60
CA TYR A 136 0.82 14.48 19.86
C TYR A 136 -0.13 15.39 19.06
N GLN A 137 -0.37 15.08 17.78
CA GLN A 137 -1.23 15.89 16.90
C GLN A 137 -2.70 15.91 17.35
N VAL A 138 -3.20 14.84 17.96
CA VAL A 138 -4.55 14.82 18.57
C VAL A 138 -4.59 15.46 19.96
N GLY A 139 -3.48 16.02 20.44
CA GLY A 139 -3.36 16.71 21.72
C GLY A 139 -3.03 15.80 22.91
N ASP A 140 -2.83 14.50 22.71
CA ASP A 140 -2.43 13.57 23.77
C ASP A 140 -0.91 13.56 23.97
N SER A 141 -0.39 14.71 24.42
CA SER A 141 1.03 14.89 24.74
C SER A 141 1.52 13.89 25.80
N LYS A 142 0.65 13.46 26.72
CA LYS A 142 1.01 12.50 27.77
C LYS A 142 1.30 11.13 27.17
N ALA A 143 0.39 10.60 26.34
CA ALA A 143 0.61 9.31 25.68
C ALA A 143 1.78 9.38 24.68
N ALA A 144 1.93 10.48 23.95
CA ALA A 144 3.06 10.69 23.06
C ALA A 144 4.40 10.62 23.81
N LEU A 145 4.54 11.33 24.93
CA LEU A 145 5.76 11.31 25.75
C LEU A 145 6.05 9.92 26.32
N GLN A 146 5.04 9.23 26.85
CA GLN A 146 5.19 7.87 27.36
C GLN A 146 5.72 6.92 26.27
N GLN A 147 5.19 7.04 25.05
CA GLN A 147 5.63 6.23 23.92
C GLN A 147 7.05 6.61 23.46
N LEU A 148 7.40 7.90 23.46
CA LEU A 148 8.75 8.36 23.12
C LEU A 148 9.78 7.90 24.16
N ASP A 149 9.43 7.88 25.45
CA ASP A 149 10.27 7.31 26.51
C ASP A 149 10.52 5.81 26.29
N TYR A 150 9.48 5.06 25.90
CA TYR A 150 9.63 3.65 25.53
C TYR A 150 10.56 3.47 24.33
N ILE A 151 10.37 4.27 23.28
CA ILE A 151 11.21 4.27 22.07
C ILE A 151 12.66 4.51 22.44
N LEU A 152 12.96 5.54 23.24
CA LEU A 152 14.34 5.91 23.60
C LEU A 152 14.99 4.92 24.59
N LYS A 153 14.19 4.17 25.35
CA LYS A 153 14.72 3.05 26.16
C LYS A 153 15.18 1.88 25.29
N ARG A 154 14.44 1.56 24.22
CA ARG A 154 14.72 0.42 23.32
C ARG A 154 15.73 0.77 22.22
N TRP A 155 15.55 1.93 21.59
CA TRP A 155 16.38 2.47 20.50
C TRP A 155 17.02 3.79 20.93
N LYS A 156 18.07 3.68 21.76
CA LYS A 156 18.74 4.83 22.40
C LYS A 156 19.24 5.90 21.42
N THR A 157 19.61 5.51 20.20
CA THR A 157 20.17 6.38 19.17
C THR A 157 19.13 6.85 18.15
N PHE A 158 17.86 6.99 18.54
CA PHE A 158 16.82 7.47 17.64
C PHE A 158 16.61 8.99 17.76
N ASP A 159 17.36 9.75 16.98
CA ASP A 159 17.41 11.22 17.05
C ASP A 159 16.04 11.88 16.84
N ALA A 160 15.24 11.39 15.88
CA ALA A 160 13.92 11.95 15.63
C ALA A 160 13.01 11.85 16.86
N ALA A 161 13.03 10.70 17.56
CA ALA A 161 12.27 10.50 18.79
C ALA A 161 12.77 11.41 19.92
N SER A 162 14.09 11.54 20.07
CA SER A 162 14.71 12.42 21.07
C SER A 162 14.31 13.88 20.86
N GLN A 163 14.34 14.34 19.59
CA GLN A 163 13.99 15.71 19.23
C GLN A 163 12.49 15.99 19.41
N LEU A 164 11.62 15.10 18.92
CA LEU A 164 10.17 15.25 19.11
C LEU A 164 9.82 15.33 20.61
N ARG A 165 10.40 14.45 21.43
CA ARG A 165 10.22 14.48 22.88
C ARG A 165 10.69 15.81 23.48
N ALA A 166 11.88 16.28 23.11
CA ALA A 166 12.43 17.53 23.62
C ALA A 166 11.56 18.74 23.25
N ASP A 167 10.99 18.75 22.05
CA ASP A 167 10.08 19.81 21.61
C ASP A 167 8.76 19.79 22.41
N ILE A 168 8.16 18.62 22.62
CA ILE A 168 6.93 18.49 23.41
C ILE A 168 7.14 18.96 24.85
N VAL A 169 8.24 18.52 25.50
CA VAL A 169 8.56 18.94 26.88
C VAL A 169 8.82 20.44 26.98
N ALA A 170 9.46 21.02 25.97
CA ALA A 170 9.73 22.46 25.93
C ALA A 170 8.52 23.30 25.50
N GLY A 171 7.37 22.69 25.18
CA GLY A 171 6.19 23.40 24.66
C GLY A 171 6.42 24.03 23.28
N ARG A 172 7.43 23.58 22.53
CA ARG A 172 7.73 24.08 21.18
C ARG A 172 6.94 23.29 20.15
N LYS A 173 6.57 23.95 19.05
CA LYS A 173 6.01 23.24 17.88
C LYS A 173 7.07 22.26 17.35
N PRO A 174 6.77 20.95 17.26
CA PRO A 174 7.74 19.98 16.79
C PRO A 174 8.20 20.27 15.38
N LYS A 175 9.52 20.19 15.17
CA LYS A 175 10.12 20.31 13.84
C LYS A 175 10.10 19.00 13.06
N GLN A 176 10.01 17.88 13.78
CA GLN A 176 10.03 16.55 13.20
C GLN A 176 8.75 16.26 12.42
N GLN A 177 8.93 15.58 11.29
CA GLN A 177 7.85 15.05 10.46
C GLN A 177 7.70 13.56 10.73
N PRO A 178 6.54 12.94 10.41
CA PRO A 178 6.40 11.50 10.42
C PRO A 178 7.50 10.85 9.55
N MET A 179 7.99 9.69 9.99
CA MET A 179 8.87 8.84 9.20
C MET A 179 8.16 8.46 7.90
N LYS A 180 8.85 8.70 6.79
CA LYS A 180 8.34 8.34 5.47
C LYS A 180 8.38 6.82 5.30
N PRO A 181 7.43 6.26 4.53
CA PRO A 181 7.47 4.85 4.24
C PRO A 181 8.76 4.45 3.54
N ASN A 182 9.36 3.33 3.96
CA ASN A 182 10.63 2.88 3.37
C ASN A 182 10.39 2.22 2.00
N ALA A 183 10.74 2.94 0.93
CA ALA A 183 10.59 2.54 -0.47
C ALA A 183 11.10 1.12 -0.78
N SER A 184 12.10 0.63 -0.05
CA SER A 184 12.74 -0.67 -0.31
C SER A 184 11.88 -1.90 0.05
N HIS A 185 10.81 -1.74 0.84
CA HIS A 185 9.92 -2.84 1.24
C HIS A 185 8.76 -3.07 0.27
N PHE A 186 8.22 -2.00 -0.34
CA PHE A 186 7.04 -2.03 -1.21
C PHE A 186 7.14 -3.01 -2.39
N TYR A 187 8.34 -3.21 -2.91
CA TYR A 187 8.60 -4.03 -4.09
C TYR A 187 8.94 -5.49 -3.80
N LYS A 188 9.15 -5.85 -2.53
CA LYS A 188 9.56 -7.19 -2.10
C LYS A 188 8.40 -8.13 -1.77
N LEU A 189 7.15 -7.70 -2.00
CA LEU A 189 5.99 -8.56 -1.85
C LEU A 189 6.22 -9.87 -2.63
N PRO A 190 6.13 -11.05 -1.99
CA PRO A 190 6.23 -12.32 -2.69
C PRO A 190 5.29 -12.30 -3.89
N SER A 191 5.84 -12.53 -5.09
CA SER A 191 5.05 -12.68 -6.29
C SER A 191 3.98 -13.74 -6.04
N LEU A 192 2.72 -13.44 -6.40
CA LEU A 192 1.63 -14.41 -6.39
C LEU A 192 2.12 -15.79 -6.84
N ARG A 193 1.94 -16.79 -5.98
CA ARG A 193 1.55 -18.11 -6.47
C ARG A 193 0.21 -17.87 -7.16
N ILE A 194 0.27 -17.60 -8.45
CA ILE A 194 -0.90 -17.66 -9.30
C ILE A 194 -1.30 -19.13 -9.24
N GLU A 195 -2.22 -19.48 -8.34
CA GLU A 195 -2.91 -20.75 -8.42
C GLU A 195 -3.43 -20.83 -9.85
N SER A 196 -2.88 -21.80 -10.57
CA SER A 196 -3.36 -22.23 -11.86
C SER A 196 -4.76 -22.80 -11.64
N ASP A 197 -5.75 -21.93 -11.54
CA ASP A 197 -7.17 -22.31 -11.47
C ASP A 197 -7.67 -22.64 -12.87
N ASP A 198 -6.95 -23.52 -13.54
CA ASP A 198 -7.38 -24.24 -14.73
C ASP A 198 -6.99 -25.72 -14.51
N LYS A 199 -7.89 -26.43 -13.81
CA LYS A 199 -8.12 -27.88 -13.75
C LYS A 199 -8.67 -28.29 -12.39
N ARG A 200 -9.92 -27.94 -12.10
CA ARG A 200 -10.79 -28.88 -11.39
C ARG A 200 -11.75 -29.46 -12.42
N PRO A 201 -11.61 -30.74 -12.82
CA PRO A 201 -12.68 -31.39 -13.55
C PRO A 201 -13.90 -31.41 -12.62
N LEU A 202 -15.03 -30.90 -13.13
CA LEU A 202 -16.34 -31.20 -12.57
C LEU A 202 -16.47 -32.73 -12.53
N LYS A 203 -16.37 -33.30 -11.34
CA LYS A 203 -16.87 -34.64 -11.08
C LYS A 203 -18.39 -34.51 -11.09
N LEU A 204 -18.99 -34.95 -12.20
CA LEU A 204 -20.36 -35.44 -12.24
C LEU A 204 -20.44 -36.73 -11.42
#